data_AF-A0AAV2YXZ2-F1
#
_entry.id   AF-A0AAV2YXZ2-F1
#
_cell.length_a   1.000
_cell.length_b   1.000
_cell.length_c   1.000
_cell.angle_alpha   90.00
_cell.angle_beta   90.00
_cell.angle_gamma   90.00
#
_symmetry.space_group_name_H-M   'P 1'
#
loop_
_entity.id
_entity.type
_entity.pdbx_description
1 polymer ?
#
loop_
_entity_poly.entity_id
_entity_poly.type
_entity_poly.pdbx_seq_one_letter_code
_entity_poly.pdbx_strand_id
1 'polypeptide(L)'
;MAAKITVCSVVLNLQLQRLQQQLENETEEIGSAEDDLQEAQGRLVEIDMYMHELRDEMQALEAEPEHDQERMQGCRQEYKELEQERAEEVELLSQMSVILGMHRRAAANMLQVRQRLARELELLKQKEKLLAMVALRCRMVKVASHLL
;
A
#
# COMPACT_ATOMS: atom_id res chain seq x y z
N MET A 1 41.04 -6.30 -1.07
CA MET A 1 39.88 -7.09 -1.57
C MET A 1 38.91 -7.44 -0.44
N ALA A 2 39.37 -8.02 0.67
CA ALA A 2 38.50 -8.34 1.83
C ALA A 2 37.75 -7.13 2.42
N ALA A 3 38.44 -6.00 2.67
CA ALA A 3 37.80 -4.78 3.19
C ALA A 3 36.67 -4.23 2.28
N LYS A 4 36.80 -4.36 0.96
CA LYS A 4 35.75 -3.93 0.02
C LYS A 4 34.49 -4.79 0.15
N ILE A 5 34.64 -6.09 0.36
CA ILE A 5 33.52 -7.03 0.51
C ILE A 5 32.77 -6.78 1.83
N THR A 6 33.51 -6.52 2.92
CA THR A 6 32.92 -6.17 4.22
C THR A 6 32.18 -4.84 4.20
N VAL A 7 32.73 -3.82 3.53
CA VAL A 7 32.00 -2.57 3.30
C VAL A 7 30.73 -2.81 2.48
N CYS A 8 30.77 -3.62 1.41
CA CYS A 8 29.59 -3.96 0.63
C CYS A 8 28.53 -4.72 1.46
N SER A 9 28.93 -5.66 2.32
CA SER A 9 28.05 -6.39 3.23
C SER A 9 27.33 -5.45 4.19
N VAL A 10 28.06 -4.49 4.79
CA VAL A 10 27.47 -3.47 5.67
C VAL A 10 26.48 -2.57 4.92
N VAL A 11 26.84 -2.08 3.73
CA VAL A 11 25.96 -1.22 2.93
C VAL A 11 24.67 -1.94 2.53
N LEU A 12 24.76 -3.21 2.11
CA LEU A 12 23.58 -4.00 1.76
C LEU A 12 22.66 -4.26 2.96
N ASN A 13 23.22 -4.51 4.15
CA ASN A 13 22.42 -4.63 5.36
C ASN A 13 21.67 -3.33 5.68
N LEU A 14 22.33 -2.18 5.56
CA LEU A 14 21.69 -0.88 5.77
C LEU A 14 20.58 -0.62 4.74
N GLN A 15 20.80 -0.96 3.47
CA GLN A 15 19.77 -0.85 2.42
C GLN A 15 18.58 -1.77 2.69
N LEU A 16 18.82 -2.99 3.16
CA LEU A 16 17.75 -3.92 3.54
C LEU A 16 16.94 -3.43 4.74
N GLN A 17 17.59 -2.86 5.76
CA GLN A 17 16.89 -2.27 6.90
C GLN A 17 16.04 -1.07 6.49
N ARG A 18 16.56 -0.19 5.61
CA ARG A 18 15.77 0.94 5.09
C ARG A 18 14.57 0.48 4.28
N LEU A 19 14.75 -0.51 3.40
CA LEU A 19 13.65 -1.09 2.63
C LEU A 19 12.63 -1.80 3.51
N GLN A 20 13.07 -2.42 4.62
CA GLN A 20 12.16 -3.01 5.61
C GLN A 20 11.25 -1.94 6.22
N GLN A 21 11.84 -0.84 6.70
CA GLN A 21 11.07 0.27 7.27
C GLN A 21 10.11 0.89 6.25
N GLN A 22 10.57 1.10 5.01
CA GLN A 22 9.73 1.64 3.95
C GLN A 22 8.55 0.72 3.63
N LEU A 23 8.76 -0.60 3.61
CA LEU A 23 7.69 -1.58 3.42
C LEU A 23 6.69 -1.58 4.56
N GLU A 24 7.14 -1.45 5.80
CA GLU A 24 6.26 -1.37 6.97
C GLU A 24 5.36 -0.13 6.88
N ASN A 25 5.95 1.04 6.64
CA ASN A 25 5.20 2.29 6.47
C ASN A 25 4.19 2.19 5.32
N GLU A 26 4.58 1.68 4.16
CA GLU A 26 3.68 1.54 3.01
C GLU A 26 2.57 0.52 3.26
N THR A 27 2.83 -0.51 4.08
CA THR A 27 1.79 -1.47 4.46
C THR A 27 0.78 -0.83 5.41
N GLU A 28 1.23 0.01 6.35
CA GLU A 28 0.36 0.79 7.22
C GLU A 28 -0.49 1.81 6.42
N GLU A 29 0.13 2.53 5.48
CA GLU A 29 -0.56 3.48 4.60
C GLU A 29 -1.61 2.79 3.72
N ILE A 30 -1.28 1.62 3.15
CA ILE A 30 -2.23 0.80 2.38
C ILE A 30 -3.41 0.38 3.27
N GLY A 31 -3.15 -0.06 4.50
CA GLY A 31 -4.20 -0.46 5.44
C GLY A 31 -5.15 0.69 5.77
N SER A 32 -4.59 1.87 6.11
CA SER A 32 -5.40 3.07 6.36
C SER A 32 -6.24 3.46 5.14
N ALA A 33 -5.66 3.42 3.93
CA ALA A 33 -6.38 3.76 2.72
C ALA A 33 -7.45 2.72 2.35
N GLU A 34 -7.28 1.46 2.73
CA GLU A 34 -8.30 0.42 2.59
C GLU A 34 -9.48 0.66 3.54
N ASP A 35 -9.20 1.05 4.79
CA ASP A 35 -10.23 1.43 5.76
C ASP A 35 -11.00 2.67 5.28
N ASP A 36 -10.31 3.71 4.80
CA ASP A 36 -10.93 4.92 4.25
C ASP A 36 -11.82 4.59 3.03
N LEU A 37 -11.37 3.68 2.16
CA LEU A 37 -12.14 3.24 1.00
C LEU A 37 -13.42 2.50 1.43
N GLN A 38 -13.33 1.67 2.47
CA GLN A 38 -14.48 0.95 3.00
C GLN A 38 -15.49 1.92 3.65
N GLU A 39 -15.02 2.94 4.38
CA GLU A 39 -15.88 3.98 4.94
C GLU A 39 -16.62 4.75 3.83
N ALA A 40 -15.89 5.19 2.80
CA ALA A 40 -16.47 5.89 1.65
C ALA A 40 -17.50 5.03 0.89
N GLN A 41 -17.26 3.72 0.77
CA GLN A 41 -18.25 2.79 0.23
C GLN A 41 -19.51 2.71 1.10
N GLY A 42 -19.36 2.75 2.42
CA GLY A 42 -20.47 2.82 3.38
C GLY A 42 -21.31 4.08 3.17
N ARG A 43 -20.68 5.26 3.08
CA ARG A 43 -21.37 6.53 2.80
C ARG A 43 -22.13 6.50 1.49
N LEU A 44 -21.56 5.92 0.42
CA LEU A 44 -22.25 5.78 -0.86
C LEU A 44 -23.52 4.93 -0.74
N VAL A 45 -23.49 3.86 0.05
CA VAL A 45 -24.66 3.02 0.32
C VAL A 45 -25.72 3.79 1.10
N GLU A 46 -25.33 4.59 2.09
CA GLU A 46 -26.26 5.46 2.83
C GLU A 46 -26.93 6.49 1.92
N ILE A 47 -26.18 7.14 1.03
CA ILE A 47 -26.74 8.05 0.02
C ILE A 47 -27.74 7.33 -0.89
N ASP A 48 -27.37 6.15 -1.41
CA ASP A 48 -28.25 5.34 -2.26
C ASP A 48 -29.55 4.95 -1.53
N MET A 49 -29.49 4.68 -0.23
CA MET A 49 -30.66 4.42 0.60
C MET A 49 -31.56 5.65 0.75
N TYR A 50 -31.00 6.81 1.11
CA TYR A 50 -31.80 8.05 1.22
C TYR A 50 -32.44 8.46 -0.10
N MET A 51 -31.73 8.30 -1.21
CA MET A 51 -32.29 8.53 -2.54
C MET A 51 -33.47 7.58 -2.84
N HIS A 52 -33.41 6.33 -2.39
CA HIS A 52 -34.52 5.40 -2.55
C HIS A 52 -35.73 5.83 -1.70
N GLU A 53 -35.51 6.21 -0.44
CA GLU A 53 -36.57 6.70 0.46
C GLU A 53 -37.28 7.94 -0.11
N LEU A 54 -36.51 8.92 -0.61
CA LEU A 54 -37.07 10.10 -1.26
C LEU A 54 -37.85 9.77 -2.52
N ARG A 55 -37.41 8.77 -3.29
CA ARG A 55 -38.15 8.31 -4.47
C ARG A 55 -39.50 7.70 -4.09
N ASP A 56 -39.53 6.92 -3.02
CA ASP A 56 -40.75 6.31 -2.51
C ASP A 56 -41.70 7.38 -1.93
N GLU A 57 -41.17 8.39 -1.24
CA GLU A 57 -41.94 9.55 -0.79
C GLU A 57 -42.54 10.34 -1.96
N MET A 58 -41.75 10.63 -3.00
CA MET A 58 -42.25 11.31 -4.20
C MET A 58 -43.38 10.51 -4.87
N GLN A 59 -43.26 9.19 -4.95
CA GLN A 59 -44.31 8.33 -5.51
C GLN A 59 -45.58 8.36 -4.65
N ALA A 60 -45.44 8.39 -3.31
CA ALA A 60 -46.56 8.50 -2.40
C ALA A 60 -47.28 9.85 -2.57
N LEU A 61 -46.52 10.95 -2.64
CA LEU A 61 -47.06 12.31 -2.85
C LEU A 61 -47.76 12.46 -4.20
N GLU A 62 -47.24 11.84 -5.26
CA GLU A 62 -47.90 11.82 -6.58
C GLU A 62 -49.25 11.06 -6.56
N ALA A 63 -49.44 10.12 -5.63
CA ALA A 63 -50.68 9.38 -5.46
C ALA A 63 -51.72 10.10 -4.58
N GLU A 64 -51.34 11.17 -3.87
CA GLU A 64 -52.24 11.93 -3.00
C GLU A 64 -53.24 12.78 -3.82
N PRO A 65 -54.54 12.78 -3.47
CA PRO A 65 -55.56 13.52 -4.23
C PRO A 65 -55.41 15.05 -4.15
N GLU A 66 -54.80 15.55 -3.07
CA GLU A 66 -54.40 16.94 -2.89
C GLU A 66 -52.90 17.01 -3.12
N HIS A 67 -52.46 17.13 -4.38
CA HIS A 67 -51.04 17.16 -4.72
C HIS A 67 -50.34 18.33 -3.99
N ASP A 68 -49.60 18.04 -2.92
CA ASP A 68 -48.74 19.02 -2.25
C ASP A 68 -47.50 19.29 -3.12
N GLN A 69 -47.67 20.27 -4.03
CA GLN A 69 -46.63 20.63 -4.99
C GLN A 69 -45.37 21.21 -4.33
N GLU A 70 -45.51 21.88 -3.18
CA GLU A 70 -44.38 22.48 -2.47
C GLU A 70 -43.52 21.38 -1.85
N ARG A 71 -44.14 20.42 -1.16
CA ARG A 71 -43.44 19.26 -0.62
C ARG A 71 -42.80 18.41 -1.72
N MET A 72 -43.52 18.17 -2.81
CA MET A 72 -43.00 17.43 -3.98
C MET A 72 -41.78 18.14 -4.59
N GLN A 73 -41.82 19.48 -4.72
CA GLN A 73 -40.68 20.26 -5.20
C GLN A 73 -39.49 20.17 -4.25
N GLY A 74 -39.73 20.17 -2.93
CA GLY A 74 -38.72 19.94 -1.91
C GLY A 74 -38.03 18.58 -2.09
N CYS A 75 -38.78 17.49 -2.17
CA CYS A 75 -38.22 16.14 -2.38
C CYS A 75 -37.41 16.05 -3.68
N ARG A 76 -37.87 16.66 -4.78
CA ARG A 76 -37.10 16.69 -6.05
C ARG A 76 -35.79 17.46 -5.93
N GLN A 77 -35.76 18.51 -5.12
CA GLN A 77 -34.55 19.31 -4.92
C GLN A 77 -33.53 18.53 -4.07
N GLU A 78 -33.98 17.94 -2.96
CA GLU A 78 -33.13 17.10 -2.09
C GLU A 78 -32.59 15.89 -2.84
N TYR A 79 -33.43 15.22 -3.65
CA TYR A 79 -32.99 14.10 -4.49
C TYR A 79 -31.90 14.50 -5.49
N LYS A 80 -31.97 15.71 -6.07
CA LYS A 80 -30.91 16.22 -6.97
C LYS A 80 -29.62 16.54 -6.24
N GLU A 81 -29.71 17.04 -5.02
CA GLU A 81 -28.54 17.29 -4.17
C GLU A 81 -27.82 15.98 -3.86
N LEU A 82 -28.58 14.94 -3.47
CA LEU A 82 -28.02 13.60 -3.28
C LEU A 82 -27.47 12.98 -4.56
N GLU A 83 -28.08 13.21 -5.74
CA GLU A 83 -27.50 12.77 -7.02
C GLU A 83 -26.10 13.36 -7.26
N GLN A 84 -25.91 14.64 -6.88
CA GLN A 84 -24.62 15.29 -6.97
C GLN A 84 -23.64 14.72 -5.95
N GLU A 85 -24.01 14.61 -4.68
CA GLU A 85 -23.17 14.05 -3.61
C GLU A 85 -22.74 12.60 -3.95
N ARG A 86 -23.66 11.80 -4.47
CA ARG A 86 -23.39 10.45 -4.97
C ARG A 86 -22.35 10.44 -6.07
N ALA A 87 -22.46 11.35 -7.04
CA ALA A 87 -21.52 11.43 -8.16
C ALA A 87 -20.11 11.81 -7.68
N GLU A 88 -20.02 12.75 -6.73
CA GLU A 88 -18.77 13.18 -6.10
C GLU A 88 -18.13 12.02 -5.31
N GLU A 89 -18.91 11.26 -4.53
CA GLU A 89 -18.40 10.12 -3.75
C GLU A 89 -17.90 8.99 -4.68
N VAL A 90 -18.61 8.72 -5.78
CA VAL A 90 -18.16 7.73 -6.78
C VAL A 90 -16.84 8.16 -7.44
N GLU A 91 -16.69 9.44 -7.75
CA GLU A 91 -15.44 9.96 -8.30
C GLU A 91 -14.29 9.82 -7.29
N LEU A 92 -14.53 10.18 -6.02
CA LEU A 92 -13.55 10.04 -4.94
C LEU A 92 -13.12 8.57 -4.76
N LEU A 93 -14.07 7.64 -4.71
CA LEU A 93 -13.80 6.19 -4.62
C LEU A 93 -12.95 5.68 -5.79
N SER A 94 -13.22 6.18 -7.00
CA SER A 94 -12.43 5.85 -8.19
C SER A 94 -10.98 6.33 -8.04
N GLN A 95 -10.78 7.59 -7.61
CA GLN A 95 -9.46 8.16 -7.40
C GLN A 95 -8.68 7.41 -6.30
N MET A 96 -9.33 7.11 -5.17
CA MET A 96 -8.74 6.33 -4.07
C MET A 96 -8.32 4.93 -4.53
N SER A 97 -9.16 4.25 -5.31
CA SER A 97 -8.83 2.92 -5.86
C SER A 97 -7.59 2.94 -6.75
N VAL A 98 -7.44 3.97 -7.59
CA VAL A 98 -6.25 4.16 -8.43
C VAL A 98 -5.00 4.36 -7.58
N ILE A 99 -5.05 5.24 -6.59
CA ILE A 99 -3.94 5.55 -5.68
C ILE A 99 -3.54 4.29 -4.90
N LEU A 100 -4.50 3.58 -4.30
CA LEU A 100 -4.26 2.32 -3.60
C LEU A 100 -3.60 1.26 -4.51
N GLY A 101 -4.04 1.18 -5.77
CA GLY A 101 -3.40 0.34 -6.78
C GLY A 101 -1.96 0.74 -7.11
N MET A 102 -1.60 2.03 -6.98
CA MET A 102 -0.21 2.49 -7.10
C MET A 102 0.62 2.06 -5.89
N HIS A 103 0.12 2.26 -4.67
CA HIS A 103 0.81 1.85 -3.44
C HIS A 103 1.05 0.34 -3.41
N ARG A 104 0.04 -0.48 -3.71
CA ARG A 104 0.19 -1.95 -3.77
C ARG A 104 1.28 -2.39 -4.77
N ARG A 105 1.37 -1.72 -5.93
CA ARG A 105 2.44 -1.97 -6.91
C ARG A 105 3.81 -1.54 -6.40
N ALA A 106 3.90 -0.39 -5.74
CA ALA A 106 5.14 0.07 -5.13
C ALA A 106 5.64 -0.90 -4.05
N ALA A 107 4.76 -1.32 -3.14
CA ALA A 107 5.05 -2.32 -2.11
C ALA A 107 5.53 -3.66 -2.72
N ALA A 108 4.85 -4.15 -3.76
CA ALA A 108 5.26 -5.36 -4.48
C ALA A 108 6.66 -5.22 -5.09
N ASN A 109 6.98 -4.07 -5.71
CA ASN A 109 8.30 -3.80 -6.26
C ASN A 109 9.37 -3.74 -5.17
N MET A 110 9.11 -3.07 -4.04
CA MET A 110 10.02 -3.02 -2.90
C MET A 110 10.30 -4.41 -2.32
N LEU A 111 9.29 -5.26 -2.23
CA LEU A 111 9.44 -6.65 -1.78
C LEU A 111 10.36 -7.45 -2.71
N GLN A 112 10.20 -7.30 -4.03
CA GLN A 112 11.08 -7.94 -5.02
C GLN A 112 12.53 -7.45 -4.90
N VAL A 113 12.74 -6.14 -4.76
CA VAL A 113 14.07 -5.55 -4.57
C VAL A 113 14.71 -6.07 -3.28
N ARG A 114 13.96 -6.11 -2.18
CA ARG A 114 14.42 -6.67 -0.90
C ARG A 114 14.87 -8.12 -1.05
N GLN A 115 14.06 -8.97 -1.70
CA GLN A 115 14.42 -10.38 -1.93
C GLN A 115 15.68 -10.54 -2.78
N ARG A 116 15.90 -9.66 -3.77
CA ARG A 116 17.12 -9.66 -4.56
C ARG A 116 18.34 -9.27 -3.71
N LEU A 117 18.26 -8.17 -2.96
CA LEU A 117 19.35 -7.70 -2.11
C LEU A 117 19.69 -8.70 -0.99
N ALA A 118 18.70 -9.38 -0.42
CA ALA A 118 18.91 -10.43 0.57
C ALA A 118 19.72 -11.62 0.00
N ARG A 119 19.44 -12.03 -1.24
CA ARG A 119 20.22 -13.07 -1.94
C ARG A 119 21.65 -12.62 -2.22
N GLU A 120 21.83 -11.39 -2.69
CA GLU A 120 23.16 -10.83 -2.95
C GLU A 120 24.00 -10.73 -1.67
N LEU A 121 23.39 -10.35 -0.55
CA LEU A 121 24.05 -10.31 0.76
C LEU A 121 24.50 -11.70 1.22
N GLU A 122 23.66 -12.72 1.08
CA GLU A 122 24.02 -14.08 1.48
C GLU A 122 25.21 -14.61 0.66
N LEU A 123 25.21 -14.37 -0.66
CA LEU A 123 26.35 -14.70 -1.53
C LEU A 123 27.63 -13.96 -1.10
N LEU A 124 27.53 -12.70 -0.69
CA LEU A 124 28.69 -11.96 -0.18
C LEU A 124 29.19 -12.53 1.14
N LYS A 125 28.31 -12.86 2.09
CA LYS A 125 28.70 -13.51 3.35
C LYS A 125 29.42 -14.84 3.11
N GLN A 126 28.98 -15.63 2.12
CA GLN A 126 29.68 -16.86 1.73
C GLN A 126 31.08 -16.59 1.17
N LYS A 127 31.24 -15.57 0.31
CA LYS A 127 32.55 -15.15 -0.20
C LYS A 127 33.47 -14.65 0.91
N GLU A 128 32.95 -13.91 1.89
CA GLU A 128 33.72 -13.48 3.07
C GLU A 128 34.25 -14.66 3.87
N LYS A 129 33.39 -15.65 4.15
CA LYS A 129 33.79 -16.89 4.85
C LYS A 129 34.89 -17.63 4.08
N LEU A 130 34.75 -17.78 2.78
CA LEU A 130 35.77 -18.42 1.92
C LEU A 130 37.11 -17.67 1.97
N LEU A 131 37.08 -16.34 1.84
CA LEU A 131 38.30 -15.53 1.92
C LEU A 131 38.96 -15.61 3.30
N ALA A 132 38.19 -15.63 4.39
CA ALA A 132 38.70 -15.83 5.74
C ALA A 132 39.38 -17.19 5.88
N MET A 133 38.76 -18.27 5.38
CA MET A 133 39.37 -19.61 5.38
C MET A 133 40.66 -19.69 4.57
N VAL A 134 40.69 -19.09 3.37
CA VAL A 134 41.91 -19.02 2.55
C VAL A 134 43.01 -18.23 3.27
N ALA A 135 42.68 -17.08 3.87
CA ALA A 135 43.66 -16.27 4.59
C ALA A 135 44.25 -17.03 5.81
N LEU A 136 43.42 -17.77 6.55
CA LEU A 136 43.86 -18.62 7.65
C LEU A 136 44.79 -19.73 7.16
N ARG A 137 44.42 -20.45 6.10
CA ARG A 137 45.26 -21.50 5.48
C ARG A 137 46.61 -20.94 5.01
N CYS A 138 46.63 -19.80 4.33
CA CYS A 138 47.86 -19.17 3.87
C CYS A 138 48.77 -18.73 5.04
N ARG A 139 48.18 -18.25 6.16
CA ARG A 139 48.96 -17.96 7.38
C ARG A 139 49.51 -19.22 8.03
N MET A 140 48.73 -20.29 8.11
CA MET A 140 49.21 -21.58 8.63
C MET A 140 50.38 -22.14 7.80
N VAL A 141 50.30 -22.05 6.47
CA VAL A 141 51.38 -22.48 5.57
C VAL A 141 52.64 -21.63 5.79
N LYS A 142 52.52 -20.31 5.94
CA LYS A 142 53.68 -19.44 6.25
C LYS A 142 54.34 -19.80 7.58
N VAL A 143 53.55 -20.08 8.62
CA VAL A 143 54.09 -20.47 9.93
C VAL A 143 54.80 -21.82 9.85
N ALA A 144 54.25 -22.80 9.13
CA ALA A 144 54.89 -24.10 8.92
C ALA A 144 56.20 -24.00 8.12
N SER A 145 56.27 -23.12 7.11
CA SER A 145 57.50 -22.89 6.32
C SER A 145 58.60 -22.12 7.05
N HIS A 146 58.30 -21.48 8.19
CA HIS A 146 59.29 -20.83 9.05
C HIS A 146 59.72 -21.70 10.24
N LEU A 147 59.11 -22.88 10.41
CA LEU A 147 59.38 -23.84 11.49
C LEU A 147 60.08 -25.13 11.00
N LEU A 148 60.36 -25.22 9.69
CA LEU A 148 61.19 -26.25 9.05
C LEU A 148 62.51 -25.61 8.60
#